data_AF-A0A8J5HM86-F1
#
_entry.id   AF-A0A8J5HM86-F1
#
_cell.length_a   1.000
_cell.length_b   1.000
_cell.length_c   1.000
_cell.angle_alpha   90.00
_cell.angle_beta   90.00
_cell.angle_gamma   90.00
#
_symmetry.space_group_name_H-M   'P 1'
#
loop_
_entity.id
_entity.type
_entity.pdbx_description
1 polymer ?
#
loop_
_entity_poly.entity_id
_entity_poly.type
_entity_poly.pdbx_seq_one_letter_code
_entity_poly.pdbx_strand_id
1 'polypeptide(L)'
;MKMLRTAVTRLLGFRLGRRALSAAAAERGYHERVLDDFFWNRVGWLDKNDPSVGTGIVRDLRCVNMTKLQIEVDDATGKIVNACHETVGCRIYHESSSLVTEWAKGKNLEEVMSIKTKEISKYLYPALVKLLPLWFRLGTIDGPEDLHSLENVGDAIKDAEFAIKAAVEDYKAKKAKAAVENPQNFGLFDEKDSSVGTGDAFACHDHCLVKFQIKVASEIISGVRYKAFGCEVAKASSSIASEMIRGKKLNEVITFTNGEIIFATKKIIRFIRVPPIQYQCVLAPIAIRAAVLDHISKK
;
A
#
# COMPACT_ATOMS: atom_id res chain seq x y z
N MET A 1 -43.54 -75.36 -18.62
CA MET A 1 -43.27 -76.65 -17.93
C MET A 1 -41.86 -76.56 -17.35
N LYS A 2 -41.72 -76.37 -16.02
CA LYS A 2 -41.30 -77.40 -15.03
C LYS A 2 -39.89 -77.94 -15.35
N MET A 3 -38.85 -77.87 -14.53
CA MET A 3 -38.70 -77.92 -13.05
C MET A 3 -37.24 -77.49 -12.70
N LEU A 4 -36.98 -76.71 -11.63
CA LEU A 4 -36.51 -77.16 -10.28
C LEU A 4 -35.33 -78.16 -10.35
N ARG A 5 -34.22 -78.12 -9.60
CA ARG A 5 -33.76 -77.55 -8.30
C ARG A 5 -32.23 -77.88 -8.29
N THR A 6 -31.33 -77.26 -7.52
CA THR A 6 -31.15 -77.54 -6.08
C THR A 6 -30.19 -76.51 -5.48
N ALA A 7 -30.63 -75.89 -4.39
CA ALA A 7 -29.81 -75.11 -3.48
C ALA A 7 -29.05 -76.06 -2.54
N VAL A 8 -27.81 -75.71 -2.20
CA VAL A 8 -27.16 -76.19 -0.98
C VAL A 8 -26.60 -74.97 -0.26
N THR A 9 -27.27 -74.58 0.82
CA THR A 9 -26.79 -73.65 1.83
C THR A 9 -26.54 -74.45 3.10
N ARG A 10 -25.29 -74.49 3.57
CA ARG A 10 -24.93 -74.86 4.95
C ARG A 10 -23.58 -74.19 5.26
N LEU A 11 -23.57 -72.96 5.76
CA LEU A 11 -23.52 -72.60 7.19
C LEU A 11 -22.47 -73.40 7.97
N LEU A 12 -21.25 -72.87 8.03
CA LEU A 12 -20.38 -72.90 9.22
C LEU A 12 -19.65 -71.56 9.28
N GLY A 13 -19.91 -70.82 10.35
CA GLY A 13 -19.51 -69.44 10.53
C GLY A 13 -18.02 -69.26 10.76
N PHE A 14 -17.48 -68.23 10.13
CA PHE A 14 -16.39 -67.43 10.68
C PHE A 14 -16.84 -65.97 10.64
N ARG A 15 -17.45 -65.52 11.76
CA ARG A 15 -17.54 -64.11 12.10
C ARG A 15 -16.15 -63.66 12.52
N LEU A 16 -15.40 -63.06 11.61
CA LEU A 16 -14.31 -62.14 11.94
C LEU A 16 -14.65 -60.79 11.32
N GLY A 17 -14.78 -59.79 12.19
CA GLY A 17 -15.63 -58.64 11.99
C GLY A 17 -15.23 -57.72 10.83
N ARG A 18 -16.25 -57.14 10.20
CA ARG A 18 -16.17 -55.78 9.67
C ARG A 18 -15.77 -54.87 10.83
N ARG A 19 -14.47 -54.65 11.01
CA ARG A 19 -14.01 -53.40 11.62
C ARG A 19 -14.33 -52.32 10.60
N ALA A 20 -15.52 -51.74 10.75
CA ALA A 20 -15.73 -50.35 10.37
C ALA A 20 -14.66 -49.56 11.13
N LEU A 21 -13.57 -49.23 10.45
CA LEU A 21 -12.68 -48.16 10.89
C LEU A 21 -13.49 -46.87 10.72
N SER A 22 -14.19 -46.56 11.80
CA SER A 22 -14.72 -45.23 12.09
C SER A 22 -13.68 -44.17 11.78
N ALA A 23 -14.09 -43.22 10.93
CA ALA A 23 -13.85 -41.79 11.04
C ALA A 23 -12.61 -41.36 11.84
N ALA A 24 -11.51 -41.10 11.14
CA ALA A 24 -10.48 -40.15 11.57
C ALA A 24 -9.51 -39.80 10.43
N ALA A 25 -10.05 -39.44 9.27
CA ALA A 25 -9.38 -38.48 8.42
C ALA A 25 -10.47 -37.47 8.07
N ALA A 26 -10.72 -36.55 9.01
CA ALA A 26 -11.50 -35.37 8.70
C ALA A 26 -10.76 -34.67 7.56
N GLU A 27 -11.20 -34.91 6.32
CA GLU A 27 -11.03 -33.96 5.23
C GLU A 27 -11.41 -32.62 5.85
N ARG A 28 -10.42 -31.72 6.02
CA ARG A 28 -10.72 -30.31 6.24
C ARG A 28 -11.27 -29.77 4.93
N GLY A 29 -12.48 -30.20 4.58
CA GLY A 29 -13.29 -29.54 3.59
C GLY A 29 -13.63 -28.19 4.17
N TYR A 30 -12.93 -27.15 3.74
CA TYR A 30 -13.45 -25.80 3.91
C TYR A 30 -14.80 -25.80 3.21
N HIS A 31 -15.84 -25.42 3.94
CA HIS A 31 -17.19 -25.30 3.39
C HIS A 31 -17.12 -24.40 2.14
N GLU A 32 -17.77 -24.77 1.04
CA GLU A 32 -17.64 -24.10 -0.28
C GLU A 32 -17.85 -22.57 -0.18
N ARG A 33 -18.85 -22.14 0.61
CA ARG A 33 -19.06 -20.73 0.99
C ARG A 33 -17.87 -20.06 1.70
N VAL A 34 -17.11 -20.75 2.54
CA VAL A 34 -15.98 -20.18 3.29
C VAL A 34 -14.78 -19.89 2.38
N LEU A 35 -14.59 -20.68 1.31
CA LEU A 35 -13.58 -20.38 0.31
C LEU A 35 -14.01 -19.20 -0.57
N ASP A 36 -15.23 -19.20 -1.09
CA ASP A 36 -15.71 -18.08 -1.92
C ASP A 36 -15.83 -16.76 -1.14
N ASP A 37 -16.28 -16.80 0.12
CA ASP A 37 -16.28 -15.64 1.00
C ASP A 37 -14.83 -15.14 1.21
N PHE A 38 -13.86 -16.02 1.44
CA PHE A 38 -12.48 -15.59 1.65
C PHE A 38 -11.90 -14.82 0.44
N PHE A 39 -12.34 -15.10 -0.78
CA PHE A 39 -11.80 -14.50 -1.99
C PHE A 39 -12.58 -13.29 -2.49
N TRP A 40 -13.92 -13.29 -2.38
CA TRP A 40 -14.79 -12.26 -2.96
C TRP A 40 -15.12 -11.10 -2.03
N ASN A 41 -14.91 -11.22 -0.72
CA ASN A 41 -15.28 -10.20 0.28
C ASN A 41 -14.51 -8.87 0.15
N ARG A 42 -13.46 -8.83 -0.68
CA ARG A 42 -12.60 -7.65 -0.91
C ARG A 42 -12.74 -7.07 -2.31
N VAL A 43 -13.66 -7.61 -3.11
CA VAL A 43 -13.98 -7.07 -4.42
C VAL A 43 -14.91 -5.87 -4.26
N GLY A 44 -14.54 -4.75 -4.86
CA GLY A 44 -15.30 -3.51 -4.76
C GLY A 44 -14.53 -2.33 -5.33
N TRP A 45 -15.16 -1.16 -5.23
CA TRP A 45 -14.58 0.10 -5.68
C TRP A 45 -14.72 1.18 -4.61
N LEU A 46 -13.76 2.08 -4.62
CA LEU A 46 -13.78 3.33 -3.86
C LEU A 46 -13.94 4.50 -4.83
N ASP A 47 -14.40 5.64 -4.32
CA ASP A 47 -14.51 6.85 -5.14
C ASP A 47 -13.12 7.29 -5.61
N LYS A 48 -12.95 7.39 -6.93
CA LYS A 48 -11.69 7.79 -7.56
C LYS A 48 -11.37 9.26 -7.32
N ASN A 49 -12.38 10.08 -7.08
CA ASN A 49 -12.24 11.52 -6.88
C ASN A 49 -11.85 11.88 -5.43
N ASP A 50 -11.97 10.93 -4.50
CA ASP A 50 -11.60 11.16 -3.12
C ASP A 50 -10.06 11.36 -2.99
N PRO A 51 -9.60 12.48 -2.37
CA PRO A 51 -8.18 12.72 -2.12
C PRO A 51 -7.50 11.69 -1.22
N SER A 52 -8.26 10.98 -0.39
CA SER A 52 -7.77 9.92 0.51
C SER A 52 -7.57 8.57 -0.21
N VAL A 53 -8.10 8.43 -1.43
CA VAL A 53 -8.09 7.18 -2.18
C VAL A 53 -7.01 7.17 -3.28
N GLY A 54 -6.12 6.19 -3.22
CA GLY A 54 -5.15 5.88 -4.28
C GLY A 54 -5.65 4.76 -5.18
N THR A 55 -5.47 4.89 -6.49
CA THR A 55 -5.88 3.88 -7.49
C THR A 55 -4.70 3.44 -8.36
N GLY A 56 -4.43 2.14 -8.37
CA GLY A 56 -3.42 1.52 -9.22
C GLY A 56 -4.06 0.55 -10.19
N ILE A 57 -3.76 0.69 -11.48
CA ILE A 57 -4.28 -0.19 -12.53
C ILE A 57 -3.10 -0.78 -13.28
N VAL A 58 -3.07 -2.11 -13.38
CA VAL A 58 -2.12 -2.86 -14.18
C VAL A 58 -2.89 -3.72 -15.16
N ARG A 59 -2.47 -3.67 -16.43
CA ARG A 59 -3.01 -4.53 -17.49
C ARG A 59 -1.86 -5.37 -18.01
N ASP A 60 -2.01 -6.69 -18.00
CA ASP A 60 -1.06 -7.54 -18.68
C ASP A 60 -1.33 -7.40 -20.19
N LEU A 61 -0.31 -7.05 -20.98
CA LEU A 61 -0.47 -6.90 -22.43
C LEU A 61 -0.53 -8.25 -23.14
N ARG A 62 -0.11 -9.33 -22.49
CA ARG A 62 -0.09 -10.69 -23.05
C ARG A 62 -1.43 -11.41 -22.88
N CYS A 63 -2.29 -10.92 -22.00
CA CYS A 63 -3.57 -11.53 -21.67
C CYS A 63 -4.67 -10.46 -21.57
N VAL A 64 -5.93 -10.87 -21.48
CA VAL A 64 -7.06 -9.94 -21.23
C VAL A 64 -7.17 -9.58 -19.73
N ASN A 65 -6.13 -9.90 -18.95
CA ASN A 65 -6.13 -9.72 -17.50
C ASN A 65 -5.86 -8.26 -17.11
N MET A 66 -6.67 -7.74 -16.19
CA MET A 66 -6.52 -6.41 -15.60
C MET A 66 -6.70 -6.50 -14.09
N THR A 67 -5.79 -5.87 -13.36
CA THR A 67 -5.88 -5.72 -11.91
C THR A 67 -5.97 -4.25 -11.57
N LYS A 68 -7.07 -3.85 -10.93
CA LYS A 68 -7.23 -2.53 -10.34
C LYS A 68 -7.28 -2.67 -8.82
N LEU A 69 -6.34 -2.04 -8.13
CA LEU A 69 -6.31 -1.95 -6.66
C LEU A 69 -6.58 -0.52 -6.22
N GLN A 70 -7.40 -0.37 -5.19
CA GLN A 70 -7.64 0.91 -4.56
C GLN A 70 -7.34 0.81 -3.07
N ILE A 71 -6.72 1.85 -2.52
CA ILE A 71 -6.42 1.99 -1.10
C ILE A 71 -7.03 3.28 -0.58
N GLU A 72 -7.52 3.25 0.65
CA GLU A 72 -8.00 4.40 1.39
C GLU A 72 -7.05 4.65 2.56
N VAL A 73 -6.49 5.85 2.64
CA VAL A 73 -5.48 6.20 3.64
C VAL A 73 -6.07 7.23 4.59
N ASP A 74 -5.94 6.98 5.89
CA ASP A 74 -6.25 7.98 6.90
C ASP A 74 -5.08 8.97 7.02
N ASP A 75 -5.39 10.26 6.84
CA ASP A 75 -4.43 11.35 6.89
C ASP A 75 -3.82 11.54 8.28
N ALA A 76 -4.57 11.25 9.35
CA ALA A 76 -4.10 11.45 10.71
C ALA A 76 -3.07 10.40 11.13
N THR A 77 -3.30 9.14 10.77
CA THR A 77 -2.43 8.02 11.13
C THR A 77 -1.41 7.66 10.06
N GLY A 78 -1.65 8.03 8.80
CA GLY A 78 -0.85 7.62 7.65
C GLY A 78 -0.97 6.13 7.30
N LYS A 79 -2.00 5.46 7.85
CA LYS A 79 -2.26 4.03 7.66
C LYS A 79 -3.36 3.81 6.65
N ILE A 80 -3.29 2.67 5.97
CA ILE A 80 -4.33 2.23 5.04
C ILE A 80 -5.50 1.67 5.85
N VAL A 81 -6.63 2.37 5.84
CA VAL A 81 -7.86 1.97 6.57
C VAL A 81 -8.60 0.91 5.77
N ASN A 82 -8.64 1.07 4.45
CA ASN A 82 -9.34 0.16 3.57
C ASN A 82 -8.54 -0.10 2.29
N ALA A 83 -8.80 -1.25 1.69
CA ALA A 83 -8.22 -1.65 0.42
C ALA A 83 -9.20 -2.60 -0.26
N CYS A 84 -9.46 -2.35 -1.54
CA CYS A 84 -10.33 -3.18 -2.37
C CYS A 84 -9.67 -3.43 -3.73
N HIS A 85 -10.17 -4.45 -4.43
CA HIS A 85 -9.71 -4.77 -5.77
C HIS A 85 -10.86 -4.98 -6.74
N GLU A 86 -10.59 -4.69 -7.99
CA GLU A 86 -11.41 -5.03 -9.13
C GLU A 86 -10.48 -5.69 -10.14
N THR A 87 -10.56 -7.02 -10.20
CA THR A 87 -9.71 -7.83 -11.05
C THR A 87 -10.59 -8.47 -12.11
N VAL A 88 -10.15 -8.41 -13.35
CA VAL A 88 -10.73 -9.15 -14.46
C VAL A 88 -9.64 -10.11 -14.92
N GLY A 89 -9.82 -11.40 -14.68
CA GLY A 89 -8.84 -12.40 -15.10
C GLY A 89 -9.07 -13.76 -14.48
N CYS A 90 -8.14 -14.68 -14.70
CA CYS A 90 -8.21 -16.02 -14.12
C CYS A 90 -8.12 -15.96 -12.59
N ARG A 91 -8.58 -17.01 -11.91
CA ARG A 91 -8.72 -17.04 -10.44
C ARG A 91 -7.44 -16.62 -9.72
N ILE A 92 -6.27 -16.98 -10.24
CA ILE A 92 -4.95 -16.67 -9.67
C ILE A 92 -4.71 -15.16 -9.55
N TYR A 93 -5.22 -14.35 -10.48
CA TYR A 93 -5.16 -12.89 -10.40
C TYR A 93 -6.07 -12.33 -9.30
N HIS A 94 -7.26 -12.92 -9.13
CA HIS A 94 -8.14 -12.56 -8.02
C HIS A 94 -7.48 -12.89 -6.69
N GLU A 95 -6.86 -14.06 -6.58
CA GLU A 95 -6.14 -14.51 -5.38
C GLU A 95 -4.98 -13.60 -5.01
N SER A 96 -4.10 -13.29 -5.98
CA SER A 96 -2.95 -12.41 -5.74
C SER A 96 -3.39 -11.02 -5.31
N SER A 97 -4.43 -10.47 -5.95
CA SER A 97 -5.01 -9.15 -5.64
C SER A 97 -5.65 -9.12 -4.25
N SER A 98 -6.44 -10.14 -3.91
CA SER A 98 -7.13 -10.27 -2.63
C SER A 98 -6.12 -10.41 -1.48
N LEU A 99 -5.05 -11.20 -1.67
CA LEU A 99 -3.98 -11.35 -0.70
C LEU A 99 -3.24 -10.03 -0.44
N VAL A 100 -2.87 -9.31 -1.51
CA VAL A 100 -2.12 -8.04 -1.38
C VAL A 100 -2.97 -6.95 -0.74
N THR A 101 -4.26 -6.86 -1.07
CA THR A 101 -5.17 -5.91 -0.42
C THR A 101 -5.37 -6.21 1.07
N GLU A 102 -5.45 -7.50 1.45
CA GLU A 102 -5.47 -7.88 2.86
C GLU A 102 -4.20 -7.46 3.58
N TRP A 103 -3.04 -7.70 2.98
CA TRP A 103 -1.75 -7.30 3.56
C TRP A 103 -1.56 -5.80 3.64
N ALA A 104 -2.22 -5.02 2.78
CA ALA A 104 -2.13 -3.57 2.79
C ALA A 104 -2.91 -2.94 3.95
N LYS A 105 -4.04 -3.53 4.35
CA LYS A 105 -4.89 -3.00 5.43
C LYS A 105 -4.12 -2.92 6.75
N GLY A 106 -4.22 -1.77 7.40
CA GLY A 106 -3.57 -1.47 8.68
C GLY A 106 -2.06 -1.18 8.61
N LYS A 107 -1.42 -1.33 7.45
CA LYS A 107 0.01 -1.05 7.25
C LYS A 107 0.26 0.40 6.82
N ASN A 108 1.50 0.82 7.00
CA ASN A 108 1.99 2.10 6.51
C ASN A 108 2.32 2.04 5.01
N LEU A 109 2.30 3.19 4.33
CA LEU A 109 2.61 3.29 2.90
C LEU A 109 4.01 2.75 2.56
N GLU A 110 5.00 2.97 3.42
CA GLU A 110 6.39 2.50 3.19
C GLU A 110 6.50 0.97 3.30
N GLU A 111 5.76 0.37 4.23
CA GLU A 111 5.71 -1.09 4.40
C GLU A 111 5.07 -1.75 3.17
N VAL A 112 3.98 -1.17 2.66
CA VAL A 112 3.32 -1.68 1.46
C VAL A 112 4.21 -1.57 0.22
N MET A 113 4.96 -0.48 0.08
CA MET A 113 5.96 -0.34 -1.01
C MET A 113 7.09 -1.37 -0.91
N SER A 114 7.35 -1.92 0.28
CA SER A 114 8.38 -2.92 0.50
C SER A 114 7.97 -4.35 0.15
N ILE A 115 6.67 -4.59 -0.10
CA ILE A 115 6.16 -5.89 -0.55
C ILE A 115 6.84 -6.27 -1.86
N LYS A 116 7.35 -7.50 -1.92
CA LYS A 116 8.06 -8.06 -3.07
C LYS A 116 7.35 -9.29 -3.62
N THR A 117 7.52 -9.51 -4.92
CA THR A 117 7.03 -10.68 -5.66
C THR A 117 7.37 -11.99 -4.95
N LYS A 118 8.59 -12.08 -4.39
CA LYS A 118 9.11 -13.27 -3.69
C LYS A 118 8.33 -13.63 -2.42
N GLU A 119 7.79 -12.62 -1.73
CA GLU A 119 7.02 -12.84 -0.51
C GLU A 119 5.62 -13.33 -0.88
N ILE A 120 4.96 -12.65 -1.82
CA ILE A 120 3.64 -13.04 -2.32
C ILE A 120 3.70 -14.47 -2.88
N SER A 121 4.74 -14.78 -3.65
CA SER A 121 4.90 -16.11 -4.26
C SER A 121 5.05 -17.23 -3.23
N LYS A 122 5.78 -16.98 -2.13
CA LYS A 122 5.95 -17.96 -1.05
C LYS A 122 4.63 -18.35 -0.39
N TYR A 123 3.66 -17.44 -0.32
CA TYR A 123 2.32 -17.72 0.20
C TYR A 123 1.40 -18.32 -0.86
N LEU A 124 1.44 -17.79 -2.08
CA LEU A 124 0.51 -18.16 -3.13
C LEU A 124 0.80 -19.55 -3.71
N TYR A 125 2.06 -19.90 -4.01
CA TYR A 125 2.38 -21.20 -4.62
C TYR A 125 1.93 -22.40 -3.78
N PRO A 126 2.20 -22.49 -2.46
CA PRO A 126 1.75 -23.63 -1.66
C PRO A 126 0.23 -23.69 -1.51
N ALA A 127 -0.45 -22.54 -1.51
CA ALA A 127 -1.91 -22.47 -1.48
C ALA A 127 -2.50 -23.01 -2.79
N LEU A 128 -1.98 -22.54 -3.94
CA LEU A 128 -2.39 -23.01 -5.26
C LEU A 128 -2.17 -24.52 -5.42
N VAL A 129 -1.00 -25.05 -5.04
CA VAL A 129 -0.72 -26.50 -5.16
C VAL A 129 -1.68 -27.35 -4.32
N LYS A 130 -2.12 -26.86 -3.16
CA LYS A 130 -3.09 -27.56 -2.30
C LYS A 130 -4.52 -27.47 -2.82
N LEU A 131 -4.88 -26.34 -3.43
CA LEU A 131 -6.24 -26.10 -3.93
C LEU A 131 -6.45 -26.63 -5.35
N LEU A 132 -5.38 -26.80 -6.13
CA LEU A 132 -5.45 -27.29 -7.50
C LEU A 132 -6.17 -28.66 -7.62
N PRO A 133 -5.88 -29.69 -6.79
CA PRO A 133 -6.63 -30.94 -6.84
C PRO A 133 -8.11 -30.80 -6.46
N LEU A 134 -8.42 -29.85 -5.57
CA LEU A 134 -9.79 -29.55 -5.16
C LEU A 134 -10.55 -28.88 -6.31
N TRP A 135 -9.93 -27.93 -7.01
CA TRP A 135 -10.52 -27.26 -8.17
C TRP A 135 -10.74 -28.20 -9.36
N PHE A 136 -9.83 -29.15 -9.59
CA PHE A 136 -10.05 -30.25 -10.55
C PHE A 136 -11.22 -31.14 -10.15
N ARG A 137 -11.39 -31.43 -8.85
CA ARG A 137 -12.46 -32.28 -8.33
C ARG A 137 -13.83 -31.60 -8.34
N LEU A 138 -13.87 -30.28 -8.16
CA LEU A 138 -15.09 -29.47 -8.17
C LEU A 138 -15.57 -29.09 -9.58
N GLY A 139 -14.79 -29.41 -10.63
CA GLY A 139 -15.14 -29.01 -12.00
C GLY A 139 -15.11 -27.50 -12.22
N THR A 140 -14.43 -26.75 -11.35
CA THR A 140 -14.26 -25.28 -11.48
C THR A 140 -13.10 -24.90 -12.40
N ILE A 141 -12.47 -25.90 -13.02
CA ILE A 141 -11.41 -25.77 -14.04
C ILE A 141 -11.98 -26.42 -15.29
N ASP A 142 -12.54 -25.61 -16.18
CA ASP A 142 -13.18 -26.07 -17.41
C ASP A 142 -12.15 -26.13 -18.54
N GLY A 143 -11.27 -27.13 -18.45
CA GLY A 143 -10.40 -27.52 -19.58
C GLY A 143 -9.01 -26.87 -19.64
N PRO A 144 -8.26 -27.10 -20.75
CA PRO A 144 -6.84 -26.78 -20.87
C PRO A 144 -6.50 -25.28 -20.87
N GLU A 145 -7.49 -24.39 -21.02
CA GLU A 145 -7.32 -22.94 -20.91
C GLU A 145 -6.99 -22.50 -19.46
N ASP A 146 -7.58 -23.17 -18.47
CA ASP A 146 -7.26 -22.94 -17.06
C ASP A 146 -5.91 -23.57 -16.67
N LEU A 147 -5.37 -24.52 -17.43
CA LEU A 147 -4.02 -25.05 -17.19
C LEU A 147 -2.93 -24.04 -17.61
N HIS A 148 -3.21 -23.20 -18.62
CA HIS A 148 -2.38 -22.07 -19.01
C HIS A 148 -2.32 -20.97 -17.91
N SER A 149 -3.24 -21.00 -16.95
CA SER A 149 -3.20 -20.09 -15.79
C SER A 149 -2.02 -20.37 -14.85
N LEU A 150 -1.53 -21.61 -14.77
CA LEU A 150 -0.40 -21.99 -13.91
C LEU A 150 0.95 -21.47 -14.43
N GLU A 151 1.09 -21.33 -15.76
CA GLU A 151 2.27 -20.72 -16.39
C GLU A 151 2.35 -19.21 -16.11
N ASN A 152 1.21 -18.58 -15.85
CA ASN A 152 1.06 -17.13 -15.65
C ASN A 152 0.99 -16.70 -14.17
N VAL A 153 1.20 -17.62 -13.22
CA VAL A 153 1.20 -17.31 -11.77
C VAL A 153 2.22 -16.22 -11.44
N GLY A 154 3.40 -16.28 -12.07
CA GLY A 154 4.44 -15.29 -11.86
C GLY A 154 4.00 -13.88 -12.29
N ASP A 155 3.16 -13.78 -13.31
CA ASP A 155 2.68 -12.51 -13.83
C ASP A 155 1.51 -11.96 -13.01
N ALA A 156 0.59 -12.83 -12.58
CA ALA A 156 -0.45 -12.48 -11.61
C ALA A 156 0.12 -11.89 -10.30
N ILE A 157 1.24 -12.44 -9.82
CA ILE A 157 1.91 -11.95 -8.60
C ILE A 157 2.56 -10.59 -8.85
N LYS A 158 3.27 -10.44 -9.98
CA LYS A 158 3.89 -9.16 -10.36
C LYS A 158 2.84 -8.07 -10.52
N ASP A 159 1.73 -8.39 -11.16
CA ASP A 159 0.66 -7.42 -11.43
C ASP A 159 0.00 -6.95 -10.13
N ALA A 160 -0.23 -7.85 -9.16
CA ALA A 160 -0.73 -7.46 -7.85
C ALA A 160 0.26 -6.56 -7.09
N GLU A 161 1.57 -6.87 -7.14
CA GLU A 161 2.62 -6.01 -6.57
C GLU A 161 2.68 -4.64 -7.25
N PHE A 162 2.64 -4.60 -8.57
CA PHE A 162 2.69 -3.34 -9.32
C PHE A 162 1.42 -2.52 -9.08
N ALA A 163 0.25 -3.15 -9.02
CA ALA A 163 -1.02 -2.47 -8.81
C ALA A 163 -1.06 -1.81 -7.42
N ILE A 164 -0.58 -2.48 -6.36
CA ILE A 164 -0.60 -1.88 -5.02
C ILE A 164 0.39 -0.74 -4.91
N LYS A 165 1.57 -0.86 -5.55
CA LYS A 165 2.57 0.21 -5.60
C LYS A 165 2.05 1.41 -6.39
N ALA A 166 1.41 1.16 -7.53
CA ALA A 166 0.76 2.19 -8.32
C ALA A 166 -0.35 2.90 -7.52
N ALA A 167 -1.12 2.18 -6.71
CA ALA A 167 -2.15 2.78 -5.85
C ALA A 167 -1.55 3.72 -4.79
N VAL A 168 -0.45 3.29 -4.14
CA VAL A 168 0.30 4.15 -3.20
C VAL A 168 0.89 5.37 -3.89
N GLU A 169 1.40 5.20 -5.11
CA GLU A 169 1.96 6.30 -5.91
C GLU A 169 0.89 7.30 -6.38
N ASP A 170 -0.30 6.83 -6.77
CA ASP A 170 -1.43 7.67 -7.14
C ASP A 170 -1.91 8.51 -5.95
N TYR A 171 -2.09 7.89 -4.77
CA TYR A 171 -2.43 8.60 -3.53
C TYR A 171 -1.41 9.73 -3.23
N LYS A 172 -0.13 9.41 -3.32
CA LYS A 172 0.97 10.36 -3.14
C LYS A 172 0.93 11.52 -4.14
N ALA A 173 0.65 11.23 -5.41
CA ALA A 173 0.53 12.24 -6.46
C ALA A 173 -0.67 13.17 -6.20
N LYS A 174 -1.82 12.62 -5.80
CA LYS A 174 -3.00 13.42 -5.39
C LYS A 174 -2.69 14.34 -4.22
N LYS A 175 -1.99 13.84 -3.19
CA LYS A 175 -1.56 14.66 -2.06
C LYS A 175 -0.58 15.76 -2.46
N ALA A 176 0.38 15.47 -3.33
CA ALA A 176 1.29 16.48 -3.86
C ALA A 176 0.56 17.57 -4.64
N LYS A 177 -0.41 17.19 -5.48
CA LYS A 177 -1.24 18.14 -6.23
C LYS A 177 -2.09 19.02 -5.31
N ALA A 178 -2.76 18.42 -4.34
CA ALA A 178 -3.56 19.15 -3.34
C ALA A 178 -2.71 20.15 -2.54
N ALA A 179 -1.46 19.80 -2.22
CA ALA A 179 -0.51 20.68 -1.54
C ALA A 179 -0.11 21.91 -2.36
N VAL A 180 -0.20 21.86 -3.69
CA VAL A 180 0.04 23.02 -4.57
C VAL A 180 -1.22 23.87 -4.72
N GLU A 181 -2.38 23.24 -4.89
CA GLU A 181 -3.65 23.93 -5.15
C GLU A 181 -4.21 24.62 -3.89
N ASN A 182 -4.06 24.00 -2.71
CA ASN A 182 -4.52 24.55 -1.44
C ASN A 182 -3.42 24.46 -0.37
N PRO A 183 -2.39 25.33 -0.45
CA PRO A 183 -1.24 25.27 0.43
C PRO A 183 -1.62 25.61 1.87
N GLN A 184 -1.43 24.65 2.77
CA GLN A 184 -1.63 24.89 4.20
C GLN A 184 -0.53 25.78 4.73
N ASN A 185 -0.81 26.62 5.73
CA ASN A 185 0.21 27.39 6.45
C ASN A 185 0.98 28.40 5.59
N PHE A 186 0.45 28.74 4.41
CA PHE A 186 1.02 29.77 3.57
C PHE A 186 0.98 31.14 4.29
N GLY A 187 2.04 31.94 4.12
CA GLY A 187 2.18 33.27 4.72
C GLY A 187 3.44 33.43 5.55
N LEU A 188 3.52 34.54 6.28
CA LEU A 188 4.61 34.87 7.22
C LEU A 188 3.99 35.34 8.54
N PHE A 189 4.68 35.09 9.64
CA PHE A 189 4.46 35.75 10.92
C PHE A 189 5.03 37.17 10.91
N ASP A 190 4.73 37.94 11.96
CA ASP A 190 5.36 39.24 12.19
C ASP A 190 6.86 39.05 12.47
N GLU A 191 7.70 39.75 11.72
CA GLU A 191 9.16 39.67 11.82
C GLU A 191 9.69 40.25 13.14
N LYS A 192 8.88 41.02 13.86
CA LYS A 192 9.24 41.61 15.16
C LYS A 192 9.04 40.67 16.35
N ASP A 193 8.40 39.53 16.15
CA ASP A 193 8.14 38.57 17.22
C ASP A 193 9.42 37.79 17.57
N SER A 194 9.94 37.97 18.79
CA SER A 194 11.14 37.26 19.27
C SER A 194 10.94 35.75 19.43
N SER A 195 9.68 35.29 19.50
CA SER A 195 9.34 33.85 19.52
C SER A 195 9.40 33.19 18.15
N VAL A 196 9.69 33.96 17.09
CA VAL A 196 9.72 33.48 15.70
C VAL A 196 11.16 33.36 15.18
N GLY A 197 11.49 32.15 14.71
CA GLY A 197 12.68 31.87 13.92
C GLY A 197 12.38 31.94 12.43
N THR A 198 13.29 32.51 11.64
CA THR A 198 13.16 32.67 10.18
C THR A 198 14.34 32.05 9.46
N GLY A 199 14.06 31.29 8.40
CA GLY A 199 15.08 30.62 7.60
C GLY A 199 14.75 30.66 6.12
N ASP A 200 15.74 31.04 5.33
CA ASP A 200 15.63 31.15 3.88
C ASP A 200 16.48 30.08 3.20
N ALA A 201 15.98 29.53 2.09
CA ALA A 201 16.73 28.65 1.22
C ALA A 201 16.49 29.04 -0.24
N PHE A 202 17.56 29.00 -1.02
CA PHE A 202 17.58 29.39 -2.43
C PHE A 202 18.21 28.30 -3.30
N ALA A 203 17.61 28.07 -4.46
CA ALA A 203 18.17 27.25 -5.53
C ALA A 203 18.29 28.06 -6.82
N CYS A 204 19.50 28.14 -7.36
CA CYS A 204 19.88 29.07 -8.43
C CYS A 204 19.24 28.76 -9.79
N HIS A 205 19.02 27.49 -10.12
CA HIS A 205 18.65 27.04 -11.47
C HIS A 205 17.17 27.21 -11.80
N ASP A 206 16.29 27.19 -10.80
CA ASP A 206 14.83 27.25 -11.00
C ASP A 206 14.19 28.50 -10.37
N HIS A 207 15.02 29.46 -9.94
CA HIS A 207 14.63 30.63 -9.15
C HIS A 207 13.71 30.27 -7.97
N CYS A 208 13.98 29.13 -7.34
CA CYS A 208 13.22 28.64 -6.20
C CYS A 208 13.69 29.36 -4.94
N LEU A 209 12.75 30.06 -4.29
CA LEU A 209 12.97 30.80 -3.04
C LEU A 209 11.98 30.28 -2.01
N VAL A 210 12.48 29.80 -0.88
CA VAL A 210 11.66 29.26 0.19
C VAL A 210 12.02 29.96 1.49
N LYS A 211 11.06 30.66 2.08
CA LYS A 211 11.14 31.30 3.40
C LYS A 211 10.26 30.54 4.38
N PHE A 212 10.86 29.96 5.41
CA PHE A 212 10.15 29.29 6.51
C PHE A 212 10.23 30.11 7.77
N GLN A 213 9.13 30.14 8.51
CA GLN A 213 9.06 30.72 9.84
C GLN A 213 8.41 29.74 10.80
N ILE A 214 9.05 29.56 11.95
CA ILE A 214 8.55 28.72 13.03
C ILE A 214 8.32 29.58 14.26
N LYS A 215 7.20 29.35 14.95
CA LYS A 215 6.88 29.96 16.23
C LYS A 215 6.99 28.90 17.31
N VAL A 216 7.87 29.14 18.28
CA VAL A 216 8.19 28.16 19.32
C VAL A 216 7.61 28.62 20.66
N ALA A 217 6.91 27.70 21.33
CA ALA A 217 6.42 27.90 22.68
C ALA A 217 6.83 26.67 23.51
N SER A 218 7.52 26.88 24.63
CA SER A 218 7.96 25.81 25.53
C SER A 218 8.69 24.66 24.82
N GLU A 219 9.63 25.00 23.93
CA GLU A 219 10.41 24.06 23.11
C GLU A 219 9.61 23.23 22.10
N ILE A 220 8.33 23.53 21.90
CA ILE A 220 7.46 22.90 20.92
C ILE A 220 7.15 23.90 19.81
N ILE A 221 7.15 23.44 18.55
CA ILE A 221 6.77 24.25 17.40
C ILE A 221 5.25 24.42 17.40
N SER A 222 4.79 25.52 18.01
CA SER A 222 3.37 25.89 18.11
C SER A 222 2.78 26.35 16.78
N GLY A 223 3.60 26.92 15.89
CA GLY A 223 3.16 27.49 14.63
C GLY A 223 4.23 27.38 13.56
N VAL A 224 3.79 27.21 12.32
CA VAL A 224 4.65 27.15 11.13
C VAL A 224 3.97 27.96 10.06
N ARG A 225 4.74 28.82 9.38
CA ARG A 225 4.33 29.60 8.22
C ARG A 225 5.43 29.54 7.17
N TYR A 226 5.07 29.52 5.90
CA TYR A 226 6.07 29.59 4.83
C TYR A 226 5.58 30.39 3.62
N LYS A 227 6.54 30.89 2.84
CA LYS A 227 6.34 31.34 1.46
C LYS A 227 7.32 30.60 0.56
N ALA A 228 6.81 30.07 -0.56
CA ALA A 228 7.60 29.39 -1.56
C ALA A 228 7.30 29.95 -2.95
N PHE A 229 8.35 30.29 -3.69
CA PHE A 229 8.31 30.76 -5.07
C PHE A 229 9.13 29.82 -5.95
N GLY A 230 8.82 29.81 -7.25
CA GLY A 230 9.45 28.91 -8.22
C GLY A 230 8.62 27.66 -8.51
N CYS A 231 9.31 26.53 -8.68
CA CYS A 231 8.76 25.24 -9.10
C CYS A 231 7.65 24.72 -8.17
N GLU A 232 6.68 24.00 -8.73
CA GLU A 232 5.61 23.32 -7.99
C GLU A 232 6.16 22.33 -6.95
N VAL A 233 7.30 21.70 -7.22
CA VAL A 233 7.99 20.82 -6.26
C VAL A 233 8.41 21.59 -5.01
N ALA A 234 8.91 22.82 -5.16
CA ALA A 234 9.30 23.65 -4.02
C ALA A 234 8.06 24.06 -3.19
N LYS A 235 6.94 24.36 -3.85
CA LYS A 235 5.67 24.70 -3.20
C LYS A 235 5.07 23.50 -2.46
N ALA A 236 4.96 22.36 -3.13
CA ALA A 236 4.43 21.11 -2.57
C ALA A 236 5.26 20.61 -1.39
N SER A 237 6.59 20.55 -1.56
CA SER A 237 7.51 20.14 -0.50
C SER A 237 7.44 21.05 0.71
N SER A 238 7.26 22.36 0.52
CA SER A 238 7.11 23.31 1.61
C SER A 238 5.76 23.15 2.34
N SER A 239 4.65 22.95 1.62
CA SER A 239 3.35 22.69 2.25
C SER A 239 3.41 21.45 3.14
N ILE A 240 3.85 20.33 2.56
CA ILE A 240 3.93 19.04 3.27
C ILE A 240 4.89 19.14 4.45
N ALA A 241 6.07 19.73 4.26
CA ALA A 241 7.04 19.89 5.34
C ALA A 241 6.48 20.74 6.48
N SER A 242 5.70 21.79 6.19
CA SER A 242 5.11 22.68 7.20
C SER A 242 4.14 21.96 8.13
N GLU A 243 3.38 20.99 7.60
CA GLU A 243 2.48 20.16 8.37
C GLU A 243 3.26 19.12 9.18
N MET A 244 4.29 18.52 8.58
CA MET A 244 5.11 17.49 9.22
C MET A 244 5.90 17.98 10.45
N ILE A 245 6.24 19.27 10.54
CA ILE A 245 7.04 19.81 11.65
C ILE A 245 6.20 20.49 12.75
N ARG A 246 4.92 20.79 12.48
CA ARG A 246 4.03 21.40 13.47
C ARG A 246 3.82 20.45 14.64
N GLY A 247 3.89 20.98 15.86
CA GLY A 247 3.69 20.21 17.10
C GLY A 247 4.88 19.34 17.53
N LYS A 248 5.97 19.31 16.75
CA LYS A 248 7.20 18.61 17.13
C LYS A 248 8.06 19.43 18.07
N LYS A 249 8.92 18.75 18.84
CA LYS A 249 9.90 19.40 19.71
C LYS A 249 11.02 20.01 18.89
N LEU A 250 11.56 21.13 19.34
CA LEU A 250 12.65 21.83 18.66
C LEU A 250 13.86 20.90 18.48
N ASN A 251 14.22 20.13 19.50
CA ASN A 251 15.36 19.19 19.43
C ASN A 251 15.19 18.10 18.36
N GLU A 252 13.96 17.63 18.11
CA GLU A 252 13.69 16.65 17.05
C GLU A 252 13.84 17.24 15.64
N VAL A 253 13.72 18.58 15.53
CA VAL A 253 13.86 19.34 14.29
C VAL A 253 15.26 19.94 14.17
N ILE A 254 16.01 20.11 15.26
CA ILE A 254 17.43 20.55 15.28
C ILE A 254 18.36 19.44 14.80
N THR A 255 18.07 18.17 15.13
CA THR A 255 18.96 17.03 14.88
C THR A 255 19.18 16.68 13.41
N PHE A 256 18.71 17.51 12.48
CA PHE A 256 19.09 17.48 11.08
C PHE A 256 20.60 17.75 10.86
N THR A 257 21.44 16.79 11.23
CA THR A 257 22.78 16.63 10.65
C THR A 257 22.67 16.55 9.13
N ASN A 258 23.74 16.79 8.39
CA ASN A 258 23.69 16.75 6.91
C ASN A 258 23.11 15.42 6.39
N GLY A 259 23.32 14.30 7.10
CA GLY A 259 22.73 12.99 6.76
C GLY A 259 21.21 12.92 7.00
N GLU A 260 20.71 13.53 8.06
CA GLU A 260 19.27 13.53 8.38
C GLU A 260 18.47 14.54 7.54
N ILE A 261 19.07 15.66 7.12
CA ILE A 261 18.50 16.51 6.06
C ILE A 261 18.31 15.68 4.80
N ILE A 262 19.35 14.97 4.38
CA ILE A 262 19.27 14.09 3.19
C ILE A 262 18.17 13.04 3.39
N PHE A 263 17.99 12.50 4.59
CA PHE A 263 16.91 11.56 4.88
C PHE A 263 15.52 12.21 4.79
N ALA A 264 15.32 13.39 5.38
CA ALA A 264 14.07 14.15 5.31
C ALA A 264 13.76 14.57 3.87
N THR A 265 14.74 15.09 3.14
CA THR A 265 14.64 15.41 1.71
C THR A 265 14.29 14.16 0.92
N LYS A 266 14.95 13.01 1.15
CA LYS A 266 14.61 11.74 0.51
C LYS A 266 13.20 11.27 0.83
N LYS A 267 12.72 11.48 2.05
CA LYS A 267 11.35 11.14 2.46
C LYS A 267 10.33 11.98 1.69
N ILE A 268 10.56 13.30 1.61
CA ILE A 268 9.71 14.22 0.83
C ILE A 268 9.77 13.88 -0.67
N ILE A 269 10.96 13.61 -1.21
CA ILE A 269 11.16 13.17 -2.60
C ILE A 269 10.36 11.89 -2.89
N ARG A 270 10.48 10.89 -2.02
CA ARG A 270 9.75 9.61 -2.15
C ARG A 270 8.25 9.75 -1.93
N PHE A 271 7.84 10.78 -1.20
CA PHE A 271 6.44 11.08 -0.97
C PHE A 271 5.83 11.79 -2.17
N ILE A 272 6.51 12.76 -2.77
CA ILE A 272 6.00 13.58 -3.88
C ILE A 272 6.32 12.96 -5.26
N ARG A 273 7.17 11.93 -5.32
CA ARG A 273 7.68 11.31 -6.56
C ARG A 273 8.37 12.34 -7.46
N VAL A 274 9.28 13.08 -6.86
CA VAL A 274 10.09 14.07 -7.58
C VAL A 274 11.06 13.30 -8.50
N PRO A 275 11.28 13.73 -9.76
CA PRO A 275 12.34 13.18 -10.60
C PRO A 275 13.71 13.65 -10.10
N PRO A 276 14.81 12.88 -10.33
CA PRO A 276 16.14 13.21 -9.81
C PRO A 276 16.62 14.64 -10.10
N ILE A 277 16.29 15.17 -11.28
CA ILE A 277 16.68 16.52 -11.69
C ILE A 277 16.02 17.63 -10.84
N GLN A 278 14.87 17.35 -10.24
CA GLN A 278 14.12 18.31 -9.41
C GLN A 278 14.41 18.14 -7.91
N TYR A 279 15.31 17.25 -7.49
CA TYR A 279 15.66 17.07 -6.07
C TYR A 279 16.19 18.35 -5.42
N GLN A 280 16.90 19.16 -6.21
CA GLN A 280 17.41 20.47 -5.83
C GLN A 280 16.31 21.51 -5.51
N CYS A 281 15.08 21.29 -5.98
CA CYS A 281 13.93 22.13 -5.65
C CYS A 281 13.34 21.84 -4.26
N VAL A 282 13.75 20.74 -3.60
CA VAL A 282 13.27 20.37 -2.26
C VAL A 282 14.07 21.14 -1.20
N LEU A 283 13.74 22.42 -1.05
CA LEU A 283 14.45 23.37 -0.21
C LEU A 283 13.95 23.45 1.24
N ALA A 284 12.73 22.94 1.51
CA ALA A 284 12.09 23.06 2.81
C ALA A 284 12.97 22.57 3.99
N PRO A 285 13.68 21.41 3.92
CA PRO A 285 14.54 20.96 5.02
C PRO A 285 15.67 21.93 5.37
N ILE A 286 16.24 22.62 4.37
CA ILE A 286 17.32 23.60 4.56
C ILE A 286 16.76 24.85 5.25
N ALA A 287 15.63 25.37 4.73
CA ALA A 287 14.97 26.56 5.28
C ALA A 287 14.49 26.33 6.73
N ILE A 288 13.95 25.13 7.03
CA ILE A 288 13.52 24.76 8.38
C ILE A 288 14.71 24.75 9.34
N ARG A 289 15.84 24.13 8.96
CA ARG A 289 17.03 24.12 9.81
C ARG A 289 17.54 25.54 10.08
N ALA A 290 17.58 26.39 9.05
CA ALA A 290 17.95 27.79 9.21
C ALA A 290 17.00 28.52 10.18
N ALA A 291 15.68 28.30 10.06
CA ALA A 291 14.68 28.92 10.93
C ALA A 291 14.83 28.50 12.39
N VAL A 292 15.17 27.24 12.63
CA VAL A 292 15.45 26.73 13.97
C VAL A 292 16.72 27.34 14.56
N LEU A 293 17.81 27.40 13.79
CA LEU A 293 19.06 28.01 14.24
C LEU A 293 18.90 29.50 14.54
N ASP A 294 18.14 30.23 13.71
CA ASP A 294 17.79 31.63 13.95
C ASP A 294 17.04 31.81 15.28
N HIS A 295 16.04 30.97 15.56
CA HIS A 295 15.32 31.01 16.84
C HIS A 295 16.24 30.76 18.05
N ILE A 296 17.16 29.80 17.95
CA ILE A 296 18.12 29.50 19.02
C ILE A 296 19.07 30.68 19.24
N SER A 297 19.51 31.33 18.17
CA SER A 297 20.46 32.46 18.25
C SER A 297 19.88 33.74 18.87
N LYS A 298 18.55 33.85 18.90
CA LYS A 298 17.79 34.98 19.49
C LYS A 298 17.54 34.82 20.99
N LYS A 299 17.82 33.65 21.57
CA LYS A 299 17.80 33.41 23.02
C LYS A 299 19.14 33.76 23.65
#